data_AF-A0A6M3LVC9-F1
#
_entry.id   AF-A0A6M3LVC9-F1
#
_cell.length_a   1.000
_cell.length_b   1.000
_cell.length_c   1.000
_cell.angle_alpha   90.00
_cell.angle_beta   90.00
_cell.angle_gamma   90.00
#
_symmetry.space_group_name_H-M   'P 1'
#
loop_
_entity.id
_entity.type
_entity.pdbx_description
1 polymer ?
#
loop_
_entity_poly.entity_id
_entity_poly.type
_entity_poly.pdbx_seq_one_letter_code
_entity_poly.pdbx_strand_id
1 'polypeptide(L)' 'MEGIYPCPKCGANDWTPVLWVDGPPYDKCNKCGYEFTSYDVPQTPKEKEN' A
#
# COMPACT_ATOMS: atom_id res chain seq x y z
N MET A 1 1.43 -10.12 -6.60
CA MET A 1 1.57 -10.09 -5.13
C MET A 1 0.42 -9.20 -4.68
N GLU A 2 -0.62 -9.78 -4.09
CA GLU A 2 -1.76 -8.97 -3.64
C GLU A 2 -1.35 -8.26 -2.36
N GLY A 3 -1.48 -6.94 -2.36
CA GLY A 3 -1.21 -6.12 -1.20
C GLY A 3 -2.22 -6.39 -0.09
N ILE A 4 -1.75 -6.44 1.17
CA ILE A 4 -2.62 -6.62 2.34
C ILE A 4 -3.59 -5.44 2.58
N TYR A 5 -3.43 -4.34 1.84
CA TYR A 5 -4.25 -3.15 1.91
C TYR A 5 -4.42 -2.50 0.52
N PRO A 6 -5.49 -1.71 0.29
CA PRO A 6 -5.69 -0.99 -0.96
C PRO A 6 -4.84 0.27 -1.08
N CYS A 7 -4.45 0.62 -2.30
CA CYS A 7 -3.78 1.88 -2.60
C CYS A 7 -4.67 3.06 -2.18
N PRO A 8 -4.17 4.01 -1.36
CA PRO A 8 -4.97 5.14 -0.87
C PRO A 8 -5.44 6.11 -1.97
N LYS A 9 -4.81 6.08 -3.15
CA LYS A 9 -5.14 6.95 -4.29
C LYS A 9 -6.23 6.40 -5.21
N CYS A 10 -6.23 5.09 -5.46
CA CYS A 10 -7.09 4.48 -6.48
C CYS A 10 -7.87 3.26 -5.99
N GLY A 11 -7.63 2.80 -4.75
CA GLY A 11 -8.30 1.63 -4.16
C GLY A 11 -7.79 0.27 -4.65
N ALA A 12 -6.78 0.23 -5.52
CA ALA A 12 -6.25 -1.03 -6.04
C ALA A 12 -5.38 -1.76 -5.00
N ASN A 13 -5.59 -3.05 -4.81
CA ASN A 13 -4.74 -3.94 -4.00
C ASN A 13 -3.50 -4.46 -4.76
N ASP A 14 -3.14 -3.79 -5.85
CA ASP A 14 -2.05 -4.19 -6.74
C ASP A 14 -0.90 -3.17 -6.64
N TRP A 15 0.07 -3.52 -5.81
CA TRP A 15 1.26 -2.71 -5.55
C TRP A 15 2.46 -3.62 -5.29
N THR A 16 3.65 -3.05 -5.45
CA THR A 16 4.92 -3.75 -5.25
C THR A 16 5.75 -3.04 -4.19
N PRO A 17 6.20 -3.76 -3.14
CA PRO A 17 7.12 -3.21 -2.16
C PRO A 17 8.48 -2.99 -2.81
N VAL A 18 9.00 -1.79 -2.66
CA VAL A 18 10.32 -1.38 -3.13
C VAL A 18 11.22 -1.20 -1.90
N LEU A 19 12.17 -2.14 -1.75
CA LEU A 19 13.16 -2.12 -0.69
C LEU A 19 14.44 -1.52 -1.24
N TRP A 20 14.79 -0.30 -0.81
CA TRP A 20 16.03 0.37 -1.22
C TRP A 20 17.15 0.03 -0.24
N VAL A 21 18.38 -0.13 -0.74
CA VAL A 21 19.56 -0.44 0.08
C VAL A 21 19.92 0.73 1.01
N ASP A 22 19.62 1.96 0.58
CA ASP A 22 19.98 3.21 1.27
C ASP A 22 18.77 4.05 1.72
N GLY A 23 17.55 3.48 1.74
CA GLY A 23 16.33 4.25 2.01
C GLY A 23 15.23 3.46 2.73
N PRO A 24 14.24 4.17 3.30
CA PRO A 24 13.09 3.51 3.91
C PRO A 24 12.30 2.76 2.82
N PRO A 25 11.78 1.57 3.14
CA PRO A 25 10.96 0.82 2.20
C PRO A 25 9.66 1.58 1.91
N TYR A 26 9.25 1.56 0.64
CA TYR A 26 7.96 2.11 0.23
C TYR A 26 7.27 1.18 -0.76
N ASP A 27 5.97 1.34 -0.89
CA ASP A 27 5.10 0.53 -1.71
C ASP A 27 4.62 1.36 -2.91
N LYS A 28 4.73 0.80 -4.12
CA LYS A 28 4.32 1.49 -5.36
C LYS A 28 3.13 0.81 -5.98
N CYS A 29 2.04 1.55 -6.18
CA CYS A 29 0.85 1.05 -6.88
C CYS A 29 1.15 0.86 -8.36
N ASN A 30 0.92 -0.35 -8.86
CA ASN A 30 1.11 -0.67 -10.27
C ASN A 30 -0.03 -0.14 -11.16
N LYS A 31 -1.18 0.22 -10.57
CA LYS A 31 -2.32 0.79 -11.31
C LYS A 31 -2.19 2.28 -11.58
N CYS A 32 -1.84 3.07 -10.57
CA CYS A 32 -1.79 4.52 -10.68
C CYS A 32 -0.38 5.11 -10.54
N GLY A 33 0.63 4.28 -10.22
CA GLY A 33 2.01 4.71 -10.02
C GLY A 33 2.25 5.43 -8.69
N TYR A 34 1.25 5.54 -7.82
CA TYR A 34 1.39 6.23 -6.54
C TYR A 34 2.33 5.48 -5.59
N GLU A 35 3.29 6.20 -5.03
CA GLU A 35 4.25 5.71 -4.05
C GLU A 35 3.76 6.10 -2.66
N PHE A 36 3.62 5.13 -1.78
CA PHE A 36 3.12 5.31 -0.42
C PHE A 36 3.85 4.33 0.50
N THR A 37 3.91 4.62 1.78
CA THR A 37 4.47 3.68 2.76
C THR A 37 3.35 2.97 3.50
N SER A 38 3.69 1.91 4.21
CA SER A 38 2.75 1.23 5.11
C SER A 38 2.16 2.16 6.19
N TYR A 39 2.76 3.34 6.43
CA TYR A 39 2.21 4.38 7.33
C TYR A 39 1.14 5.25 6.67
N ASP A 40 1.21 5.44 5.35
CA ASP A 40 0.24 6.24 4.59
C ASP A 40 -1.06 5.49 4.31
N VAL A 41 -1.00 4.17 4.42
CA VAL A 41 -2.15 3.32 4.27
C VAL A 41 -3.07 3.57 5.46
N PRO A 42 -4.32 3.98 5.23
CA PRO A 42 -5.28 4.00 6.31
C PRO A 42 -5.41 2.56 6.80
N GLN A 43 -4.91 2.30 8.02
CA GLN A 43 -5.24 1.11 8.77
C GLN A 43 -6.76 1.18 9.00
N THR A 44 -7.55 0.78 8.02
CA THR A 44 -8.95 0.51 8.25
C THR A 44 -8.94 -0.63 9.26
N PRO A 45 -9.34 -0.43 10.52
CA PRO A 45 -9.59 -1.58 11.36
C PRO A 45 -10.69 -2.36 10.63
N LYS A 46 -10.34 -3.54 10.09
CA LYS A 46 -11.33 -4.54 9.74
C LYS A 46 -11.89 -5.11 11.06
N GLU A 47 -12.57 -4.26 11.81
CA GLU A 47 -13.38 -4.63 12.96
C GLU A 47 -14.62 -3.72 12.97
N LYS A 48 -15.49 -3.98 11.98
CA LYS A 48 -16.94 -4.06 12.18
C LYS A 48 -17.47 -5.12 11.22
N GLU A 49 -17.02 -6.36 11.41
CA GLU A 49 -17.89 -7.48 11.05
C GLU A 49 -18.86 -7.63 12.23
N ASN A 50 -20.14 -7.69 11.87
CA ASN A 50 -21.34 -7.50 12.69
C ASN A 50 -21.62 -8.74 13.56
#